data_AF-A0AA96X072-F1
#
_entry.id   AF-A0AA96X072-F1
#
_cell.length_a   1.000
_cell.length_b   1.000
_cell.length_c   1.000
_cell.angle_alpha   90.00
_cell.angle_beta   90.00
_cell.angle_gamma   90.00
#
_symmetry.space_group_name_H-M   'P 1'
#
loop_
_entity.id
_entity.type
_entity.pdbx_description
1 polymer ?
#
loop_
_entity_poly.entity_id
_entity_poly.type
_entity_poly.pdbx_seq_one_letter_code
_entity_poly.pdbx_strand_id
1 'polypeptide(L)'
;MLVPLSRKKFEDLIPLVGTGAQYKYYWGKLSDVLRRVLISISAVAGALLIRAFFATGELQDVVQAVTFFLIILALVYWLWSPAIQAAVRNAGYRRYKYAGFLRGEVLDVFVTDELVGTEESVNNRGELVVTENRERRINVVVGDETGFETRIQVPLKREHQAIRVGDTAEMLALSDRPDLGRIAKVSDIFVSRVGVWVSDYPYLRRDEFEAVSRQINTIEPEDDYREPPRSKRNERRWDEEYDEPRPRKRIPKSKRRSSDWD
;
A
#
# COMPACT_ATOMS: atom_id res chain seq x y z
N MET A 1 -10.44 7.36 8.86
CA MET A 1 -9.89 8.66 8.43
C MET A 1 -9.40 8.64 6.98
N LEU A 2 -9.83 9.60 6.16
CA LEU A 2 -9.40 9.76 4.77
C LEU A 2 -8.67 11.10 4.57
N VAL A 3 -7.40 11.06 4.18
CA VAL A 3 -6.57 12.24 3.96
C VAL A 3 -6.36 12.46 2.46
N PRO A 4 -6.83 13.57 1.87
CA PRO A 4 -6.63 13.82 0.44
C PRO A 4 -5.13 13.97 0.12
N LEU A 5 -4.68 13.33 -0.96
CA LEU A 5 -3.31 13.41 -1.43
C LEU A 5 -3.21 14.35 -2.63
N SER A 6 -2.11 15.10 -2.68
CA SER A 6 -1.81 15.91 -3.86
C SER A 6 -1.54 15.03 -5.07
N ARG A 7 -1.82 15.55 -6.27
CA ARG A 7 -1.59 14.83 -7.52
C ARG A 7 -0.16 14.35 -7.67
N LYS A 8 0.81 15.17 -7.27
CA LYS A 8 2.23 14.82 -7.33
C LYS A 8 2.56 13.63 -6.42
N LYS A 9 2.10 13.66 -5.17
CA LYS A 9 2.30 12.56 -4.21
C LYS A 9 1.65 11.26 -4.68
N PHE A 10 0.46 11.36 -5.28
CA PHE A 10 -0.20 10.22 -5.91
C PHE A 10 0.65 9.59 -7.04
N GLU A 11 1.23 10.42 -7.90
CA GLU A 11 2.04 9.96 -9.03
C GLU A 11 3.40 9.39 -8.62
N ASP A 12 3.94 9.81 -7.47
CA ASP A 12 5.11 9.19 -6.84
C ASP A 12 4.75 7.78 -6.35
N LEU A 13 3.62 7.64 -5.64
CA LEU A 13 3.15 6.36 -5.09
C LEU A 13 2.78 5.32 -6.16
N ILE A 14 2.13 5.72 -7.26
CA ILE A 14 1.80 4.82 -8.38
C ILE A 14 2.76 5.08 -9.55
N PRO A 15 3.73 4.19 -9.78
CA PRO A 15 4.82 4.43 -10.72
C PRO A 15 4.31 4.41 -12.17
N LEU A 16 4.88 5.28 -13.01
CA LEU A 16 4.56 5.34 -14.44
C LEU A 16 4.98 4.05 -15.17
N VAL A 17 6.15 3.54 -14.80
CA VAL A 17 6.76 2.34 -15.38
C VAL A 17 6.74 1.22 -14.34
N GLY A 18 6.71 -0.03 -14.81
CA GLY A 18 6.72 -1.20 -13.93
C GLY A 18 7.89 -1.18 -12.95
N THR A 19 7.62 -1.32 -11.64
CA THR A 19 8.69 -1.53 -10.64
C THR A 19 9.25 -2.94 -10.71
N GLY A 20 10.40 -3.21 -10.07
CA GLY A 20 10.96 -4.56 -10.01
C GLY A 20 9.98 -5.60 -9.43
N ALA A 21 9.15 -5.22 -8.46
CA ALA A 21 8.11 -6.09 -7.91
C ALA A 21 7.00 -6.39 -8.94
N GLN A 22 6.57 -5.39 -9.70
CA GLN A 22 5.56 -5.55 -10.76
C GLN A 22 6.10 -6.36 -11.93
N TYR A 23 7.37 -6.14 -12.29
CA TYR A 23 8.06 -6.93 -13.30
C TYR A 23 8.14 -8.40 -12.88
N LYS A 24 8.54 -8.69 -11.63
CA LYS A 24 8.56 -10.04 -11.07
C LYS A 24 7.18 -10.70 -11.08
N TYR A 25 6.13 -9.95 -10.75
CA TYR A 25 4.75 -10.44 -10.81
C TYR A 25 4.40 -10.91 -12.23
N TYR A 26 4.64 -10.07 -13.23
CA TYR A 26 4.35 -10.44 -14.61
C TYR A 26 5.31 -11.48 -15.18
N TRP A 27 6.52 -11.64 -14.63
CA TRP A 27 7.42 -12.71 -15.04
C TRP A 27 6.79 -14.10 -14.81
N GLY A 28 5.97 -14.24 -13.77
CA GLY A 28 5.10 -15.40 -13.58
C GLY A 28 5.86 -16.70 -13.37
N LYS A 29 5.26 -17.80 -13.85
CA LYS A 29 5.84 -19.15 -13.79
C LYS A 29 6.78 -19.37 -14.98
N LEU A 30 7.64 -20.39 -14.90
CA LEU A 30 8.53 -20.76 -16.02
C LEU A 30 7.75 -21.02 -17.32
N SER A 31 6.55 -21.59 -17.22
CA SER A 31 5.64 -21.79 -18.36
C SER A 31 5.26 -20.48 -19.06
N ASP A 32 5.06 -19.40 -18.33
CA ASP A 32 4.74 -18.08 -18.90
C ASP A 32 5.92 -17.50 -19.67
N VAL A 33 7.13 -17.68 -19.12
CA VAL A 33 8.38 -17.29 -19.78
C VAL A 33 8.58 -18.09 -21.07
N LEU A 34 8.45 -19.42 -21.00
CA LEU A 34 8.56 -20.30 -22.17
C LEU A 34 7.54 -19.94 -23.25
N ARG A 35 6.29 -19.66 -22.87
CA ARG A 35 5.25 -19.21 -23.79
C ARG A 35 5.65 -17.91 -24.49
N ARG A 36 6.20 -16.94 -23.76
CA ARG A 36 6.66 -15.67 -24.36
C ARG A 36 7.85 -15.87 -25.29
N VAL A 37 8.81 -16.72 -24.92
CA VAL A 37 9.94 -17.08 -25.78
C VAL A 37 9.45 -17.77 -27.05
N LEU A 38 8.46 -18.68 -26.95
CA LEU A 38 7.86 -19.32 -28.12
C LEU A 38 7.16 -18.30 -29.03
N ILE A 39 6.44 -17.33 -28.45
CA ILE A 39 5.84 -16.22 -29.20
C ILE A 39 6.93 -15.39 -29.89
N SER A 40 8.03 -15.06 -29.19
CA SER A 40 9.19 -14.36 -29.77
C SER A 40 9.76 -15.10 -30.97
N ILE A 41 10.02 -16.41 -30.85
CA ILE A 41 10.57 -17.23 -31.94
C ILE A 41 9.57 -17.30 -33.10
N SER A 42 8.29 -17.49 -32.82
CA SER A 42 7.23 -17.55 -33.83
C SER A 42 7.10 -16.23 -34.60
N ALA A 43 7.18 -15.10 -33.90
CA ALA A 43 7.15 -13.77 -34.50
C ALA A 43 8.39 -13.50 -35.38
N VAL A 44 9.58 -13.94 -34.95
CA VAL A 44 10.80 -13.88 -35.77
C VAL A 44 10.65 -14.74 -37.02
N ALA A 45 10.16 -15.97 -36.90
CA ALA A 45 9.91 -16.83 -38.04
C ALA A 45 8.92 -16.19 -39.03
N GLY A 46 7.82 -15.61 -38.53
CA GLY A 46 6.87 -14.87 -39.35
C GLY A 46 7.49 -13.67 -40.07
N ALA A 47 8.32 -12.88 -39.38
CA ALA A 47 9.04 -11.76 -39.98
C ALA A 47 10.02 -12.21 -41.08
N LEU A 48 10.75 -13.31 -40.86
CA LEU A 48 11.64 -13.89 -41.86
C LEU A 48 10.87 -14.40 -43.09
N LEU A 49 9.69 -15.00 -42.90
CA LEU A 49 8.82 -15.39 -44.01
C LEU A 49 8.34 -14.16 -44.80
N ILE A 50 7.92 -13.09 -44.12
CA ILE A 50 7.55 -11.83 -44.79
C ILE A 50 8.71 -11.33 -45.65
N ARG A 51 9.93 -11.31 -45.11
CA ARG A 51 11.11 -10.95 -45.89
C ARG A 51 11.34 -11.88 -47.08
N ALA A 52 11.22 -13.20 -46.90
CA ALA A 52 11.46 -14.16 -47.98
C ALA A 52 10.47 -14.01 -49.16
N PHE A 53 9.20 -13.71 -48.88
CA PHE A 53 8.17 -13.61 -49.92
C PHE A 53 8.01 -12.20 -50.50
N PHE A 54 8.22 -11.16 -49.70
CA PHE A 54 7.89 -9.78 -50.08
C PHE A 54 9.10 -8.87 -50.31
N ALA A 55 10.33 -9.32 -50.04
CA ALA A 55 11.54 -8.54 -50.36
C ALA A 55 11.99 -8.72 -51.82
N THR A 56 11.11 -8.46 -52.78
CA THR A 56 11.42 -8.45 -54.22
C THR A 56 10.96 -7.13 -54.86
N GLY A 57 11.73 -6.61 -55.83
CA GLY A 57 11.41 -5.39 -56.57
C GLY A 57 11.82 -4.08 -55.89
N GLU A 58 11.23 -2.96 -56.31
CA GLU A 58 11.62 -1.60 -55.90
C GLU A 58 11.42 -1.29 -54.40
N LEU A 59 10.63 -2.09 -53.69
CA LEU A 59 10.35 -1.94 -52.25
C LEU A 59 11.28 -2.78 -51.36
N GLN A 60 12.26 -3.50 -51.93
CA GLN A 60 13.13 -4.43 -51.21
C GLN A 60 13.84 -3.78 -50.01
N ASP A 61 14.44 -2.61 -50.20
CA ASP A 61 15.22 -1.93 -49.16
C ASP A 61 14.35 -1.53 -47.96
N VAL A 62 13.13 -1.05 -48.23
CA VAL A 62 12.16 -0.66 -47.20
C VAL A 62 11.68 -1.89 -46.42
N VAL A 63 11.28 -2.96 -47.13
CA VAL A 63 10.84 -4.22 -46.50
C VAL A 63 11.96 -4.82 -45.65
N GLN A 64 13.20 -4.78 -46.13
CA GLN A 64 14.36 -5.26 -45.40
C GLN A 64 14.61 -4.47 -44.11
N ALA A 65 14.58 -3.14 -44.18
CA ALA A 65 14.77 -2.27 -43.02
C ALA A 65 13.66 -2.47 -41.97
N VAL A 66 12.39 -2.44 -42.38
CA VAL A 66 11.24 -2.64 -41.49
C VAL A 66 11.30 -4.01 -40.82
N THR A 67 11.55 -5.06 -41.60
CA THR A 67 11.61 -6.43 -41.06
C THR A 67 12.76 -6.59 -40.06
N PHE A 68 13.90 -5.94 -40.29
CA PHE A 68 15.02 -5.95 -39.35
C PHE A 68 14.62 -5.40 -37.96
N PHE A 69 13.95 -4.25 -37.91
CA PHE A 69 13.46 -3.71 -36.64
C PHE A 69 12.39 -4.59 -36.00
N LEU A 70 11.48 -5.17 -36.79
CA LEU A 70 10.48 -6.10 -36.28
C LEU A 70 11.11 -7.35 -35.66
N ILE A 71 12.17 -7.89 -36.28
CA ILE A 71 12.91 -9.03 -35.72
C ILE A 71 13.53 -8.68 -34.38
N ILE A 72 14.17 -7.51 -34.24
CA ILE A 72 14.75 -7.07 -32.96
C ILE A 72 13.65 -6.94 -31.90
N LEU A 73 12.53 -6.29 -32.22
CA LEU A 73 11.41 -6.14 -31.30
C LEU A 73 10.81 -7.49 -30.88
N ALA A 74 10.72 -8.44 -31.82
CA ALA A 74 10.23 -9.79 -31.57
C ALA A 74 11.20 -10.61 -30.70
N LEU A 75 12.50 -10.55 -30.96
CA LEU A 75 13.54 -11.25 -30.17
C LEU A 75 13.53 -10.82 -28.70
N VAL A 76 13.27 -9.53 -28.44
CA VAL A 76 13.26 -8.97 -27.07
C VAL A 76 11.85 -8.96 -26.46
N TYR A 77 10.82 -9.43 -27.16
CA TYR A 77 9.42 -9.44 -26.67
C TYR A 77 9.23 -10.10 -25.32
N TRP A 78 9.88 -11.24 -25.09
CA TRP A 78 9.81 -11.93 -23.79
C TRP A 78 10.32 -11.05 -22.62
N LEU A 79 11.23 -10.12 -22.88
CA LEU A 79 11.82 -9.23 -21.90
C LEU A 79 11.00 -7.94 -21.69
N TRP A 80 10.53 -7.28 -22.76
CA TRP A 80 9.81 -6.01 -22.61
C TRP A 80 8.30 -6.18 -22.34
N SER A 81 7.70 -7.31 -22.72
CA SER A 81 6.26 -7.55 -22.53
C SER A 81 5.75 -7.47 -21.09
N PRO A 82 6.45 -7.97 -20.04
CA PRO A 82 6.02 -7.81 -18.65
C PRO A 82 6.04 -6.34 -18.20
N ALA A 83 7.03 -5.57 -18.67
CA ALA A 83 7.16 -4.15 -18.33
C ALA A 83 6.00 -3.34 -18.91
N ILE A 84 5.60 -3.62 -20.16
CA ILE A 84 4.42 -2.98 -20.77
C ILE A 84 3.13 -3.40 -20.07
N GLN A 85 2.97 -4.67 -19.70
CA GLN A 85 1.79 -5.11 -18.94
C GLN A 85 1.66 -4.38 -17.60
N ALA A 86 2.77 -4.21 -16.88
CA ALA A 86 2.80 -3.39 -15.66
C ALA A 86 2.45 -1.93 -15.92
N ALA A 87 3.03 -1.31 -16.95
CA ALA A 87 2.75 0.08 -17.32
C ALA A 87 1.27 0.29 -17.66
N VAL A 88 0.66 -0.60 -18.44
CA VAL A 88 -0.77 -0.54 -18.78
C VAL A 88 -1.64 -0.68 -17.54
N ARG A 89 -1.31 -1.61 -16.63
CA ARG A 89 -2.06 -1.77 -15.36
C ARG A 89 -1.95 -0.54 -14.46
N ASN A 90 -0.77 0.04 -14.37
CA ASN A 90 -0.52 1.27 -13.60
C ASN A 90 -1.24 2.49 -14.21
N ALA A 91 -1.24 2.62 -15.53
CA ALA A 91 -1.97 3.67 -16.24
C ALA A 91 -3.47 3.62 -15.93
N GLY A 92 -4.04 2.41 -15.78
CA GLY A 92 -5.41 2.20 -15.34
C GLY A 92 -5.72 2.76 -13.95
N TYR A 93 -4.73 2.84 -13.05
CA TYR A 93 -4.86 3.49 -11.75
C TYR A 93 -4.57 5.00 -11.83
N ARG A 94 -3.59 5.42 -12.64
CA ARG A 94 -3.24 6.84 -12.83
C ARG A 94 -4.32 7.66 -13.53
N ARG A 95 -5.29 7.00 -14.19
CA ARG A 95 -6.43 7.65 -14.85
C ARG A 95 -7.34 8.41 -13.88
N TYR A 96 -7.41 7.97 -12.63
CA TYR A 96 -8.23 8.62 -11.60
C TYR A 96 -7.58 9.95 -11.23
N LYS A 97 -8.38 11.02 -11.16
CA LYS A 97 -7.88 12.39 -10.96
C LYS A 97 -7.47 12.65 -9.52
N TYR A 98 -8.19 12.05 -8.57
CA TYR A 98 -8.04 12.28 -7.14
C TYR A 98 -7.69 10.98 -6.42
N ALA A 99 -6.87 11.12 -5.39
CA ALA A 99 -6.51 10.02 -4.52
C ALA A 99 -6.48 10.51 -3.07
N GLY A 100 -6.82 9.63 -2.15
CA GLY A 100 -6.73 9.85 -0.71
C GLY A 100 -6.02 8.70 -0.05
N PHE A 101 -5.25 9.03 0.98
CA PHE A 101 -4.71 8.08 1.92
C PHE A 101 -5.82 7.70 2.90
N LEU A 102 -6.29 6.46 2.83
CA LEU A 102 -7.32 5.93 3.70
C LEU A 102 -6.65 5.15 4.84
N ARG A 103 -7.00 5.50 6.07
CA ARG A 103 -6.66 4.77 7.29
C ARG A 103 -7.95 4.27 7.94
N GLY A 104 -8.03 2.96 8.10
CA GLY A 104 -9.13 2.28 8.74
C GLY A 104 -8.62 1.13 9.60
N GLU A 105 -9.53 0.23 9.94
CA GLU A 105 -9.26 -0.96 10.75
C GLU A 105 -9.70 -2.21 10.00
N VAL A 106 -8.97 -3.29 10.22
CA VAL A 106 -9.37 -4.61 9.77
C VAL A 106 -10.61 -5.03 10.55
N LEU A 107 -11.76 -5.11 9.88
CA LEU A 107 -13.04 -5.49 10.47
C LEU A 107 -13.18 -7.01 10.55
N ASP A 108 -12.73 -7.72 9.51
CA ASP A 108 -12.82 -9.18 9.44
C ASP A 108 -11.71 -9.77 8.56
N VAL A 109 -11.29 -10.99 8.88
CA VAL A 109 -10.29 -11.75 8.14
C VAL A 109 -10.70 -13.21 8.08
N PHE A 110 -10.92 -13.72 6.87
CA PHE A 110 -11.32 -15.11 6.67
C PHE A 110 -10.72 -15.72 5.41
N VAL A 111 -10.54 -17.04 5.42
CA VAL A 111 -9.96 -17.78 4.29
C VAL A 111 -11.08 -18.50 3.53
N THR A 112 -11.05 -18.39 2.21
CA THR A 112 -11.95 -19.09 1.29
C THR A 112 -11.14 -19.95 0.33
N ASP A 113 -11.65 -21.11 -0.01
CA ASP A 113 -11.10 -21.93 -1.09
C ASP A 113 -11.77 -21.53 -2.41
N GLU A 114 -10.99 -21.03 -3.38
CA GLU A 114 -11.49 -20.68 -4.71
C GLU A 114 -11.01 -21.73 -5.73
N LEU A 115 -11.91 -22.18 -6.60
CA LEU A 115 -11.60 -23.06 -7.72
C LEU A 115 -10.86 -22.24 -8.79
N VAL A 116 -9.54 -22.40 -8.87
CA VAL A 116 -8.70 -21.63 -9.81
C VAL A 116 -8.63 -22.30 -11.19
N GLY A 117 -8.95 -23.58 -11.27
CA GLY A 117 -9.10 -24.30 -12.53
C GLY A 117 -9.32 -25.79 -12.34
N THR A 118 -9.80 -26.42 -13.40
CA THR A 118 -10.00 -27.86 -13.48
C THR A 118 -8.98 -28.39 -14.47
N GLU A 119 -8.00 -29.18 -14.01
CA GLU A 119 -7.03 -29.82 -14.90
C GLU A 119 -7.50 -31.26 -15.19
N GLU A 120 -7.86 -31.53 -16.44
CA GLU A 120 -8.11 -32.88 -16.92
C GLU A 120 -6.76 -33.51 -17.27
N SER A 121 -6.28 -34.41 -16.40
CA SER A 121 -5.06 -35.18 -16.62
C SER A 121 -5.41 -36.63 -16.96
N VAL A 122 -4.56 -37.34 -17.67
CA VAL A 122 -4.77 -38.77 -17.95
C VAL A 122 -3.84 -39.57 -17.04
N ASN A 123 -4.37 -40.55 -16.31
CA ASN A 123 -3.54 -41.41 -15.47
C ASN A 123 -2.73 -42.42 -16.33
N ASN A 124 -1.78 -43.13 -15.73
CA ASN A 124 -0.95 -44.13 -16.44
C ASN A 124 -1.76 -45.32 -17.04
N ARG A 125 -3.08 -45.36 -16.81
CA ARG A 125 -4.01 -46.37 -17.35
C ARG A 125 -4.91 -45.82 -18.46
N GLY A 126 -4.75 -44.55 -18.86
CA GLY A 126 -5.53 -43.94 -19.93
C GLY A 126 -6.87 -43.36 -19.48
N GLU A 127 -7.16 -43.30 -18.18
CA GLU A 127 -8.41 -42.73 -17.66
C GLU A 127 -8.25 -41.24 -17.40
N LEU A 128 -9.25 -40.46 -17.80
CA LEU A 128 -9.34 -39.03 -17.51
C LEU A 128 -9.60 -38.82 -16.02
N VAL A 129 -8.65 -38.18 -15.34
CA VAL A 129 -8.72 -37.76 -13.95
C VAL A 129 -8.78 -36.24 -13.92
N VAL A 130 -9.95 -35.75 -13.50
CA VAL A 130 -10.24 -34.34 -13.29
C VAL A 130 -9.68 -33.92 -11.92
N THR A 131 -8.57 -33.18 -11.91
CA THR A 131 -7.99 -32.64 -10.67
C THR A 131 -8.44 -31.19 -10.50
N GLU A 132 -9.24 -30.93 -9.47
CA GLU A 132 -9.64 -29.57 -9.10
C GLU A 132 -8.48 -28.84 -8.41
N ASN A 133 -7.95 -27.80 -9.06
CA ASN A 133 -6.93 -26.95 -8.47
C ASN A 133 -7.59 -25.86 -7.62
N ARG A 134 -7.69 -26.12 -6.30
CA ARG A 134 -8.23 -25.18 -5.32
C ARG A 134 -7.10 -24.34 -4.73
N GLU A 135 -7.20 -23.02 -4.83
CA GLU A 135 -6.26 -22.09 -4.20
C GLU A 135 -6.90 -21.48 -2.95
N ARG A 136 -6.20 -21.56 -1.82
CA ARG A 136 -6.62 -20.87 -0.60
C ARG A 136 -6.39 -19.38 -0.74
N ARG A 137 -7.43 -18.59 -0.51
CA ARG A 137 -7.39 -17.13 -0.59
C ARG A 137 -7.83 -16.50 0.72
N ILE A 138 -7.09 -15.50 1.16
CA ILE A 138 -7.46 -14.69 2.31
C ILE A 138 -8.32 -13.51 1.84
N ASN A 139 -9.35 -13.22 2.60
CA ASN A 139 -10.23 -12.08 2.44
C ASN A 139 -10.02 -11.18 3.64
N VAL A 140 -9.67 -9.93 3.37
CA VAL A 140 -9.48 -8.92 4.40
C VAL A 140 -10.52 -7.84 4.15
N VAL A 141 -11.40 -7.65 5.12
CA VAL A 141 -12.40 -6.58 5.15
C VAL A 141 -11.82 -5.44 5.98
N VAL A 142 -11.74 -4.27 5.39
CA VAL A 142 -11.26 -3.05 6.03
C VAL A 142 -12.37 -2.03 5.98
N GLY A 143 -12.59 -1.35 7.09
CA GLY A 143 -13.50 -0.22 7.13
C GLY A 143 -12.96 0.93 7.95
N ASP A 144 -13.61 2.08 7.83
CA ASP A 144 -13.26 3.27 8.59
C ASP A 144 -14.45 3.83 9.37
N GLU A 145 -14.16 4.82 10.22
CA GLU A 145 -15.15 5.52 11.03
C GLU A 145 -16.21 6.29 10.23
N THR A 146 -15.97 6.53 8.93
CA THR A 146 -16.92 7.24 8.05
C THR A 146 -17.96 6.29 7.44
N GLY A 147 -17.85 4.99 7.72
CA GLY A 147 -18.73 3.95 7.19
C GLY A 147 -18.30 3.43 5.81
N PHE A 148 -17.09 3.76 5.35
CA PHE A 148 -16.53 3.12 4.17
C PHE A 148 -16.08 1.69 4.51
N GLU A 149 -16.45 0.72 3.68
CA GLU A 149 -16.02 -0.67 3.79
C GLU A 149 -15.51 -1.16 2.44
N THR A 150 -14.40 -1.90 2.45
CA THR A 150 -13.85 -2.55 1.27
C THR A 150 -13.31 -3.93 1.61
N ARG A 151 -13.36 -4.84 0.65
CA ARG A 151 -12.83 -6.19 0.75
C ARG A 151 -11.80 -6.42 -0.33
N ILE A 152 -10.64 -6.95 0.07
CA ILE A 152 -9.62 -7.44 -0.85
C ILE A 152 -9.45 -8.94 -0.64
N GLN A 153 -9.42 -9.68 -1.75
CA GLN A 153 -9.18 -11.12 -1.78
C GLN A 153 -7.85 -11.39 -2.48
N VAL A 154 -6.95 -12.12 -1.83
CA VAL A 154 -5.61 -12.45 -2.37
C VAL A 154 -5.21 -13.88 -2.07
N PRO A 155 -4.29 -14.47 -2.86
CA PRO A 155 -3.68 -15.77 -2.51
C PRO A 155 -3.08 -15.74 -1.10
N LEU A 156 -3.43 -16.73 -0.29
CA LEU A 156 -3.00 -16.81 1.11
C LEU A 156 -1.48 -17.04 1.17
N LYS A 157 -0.76 -16.09 1.79
CA LYS A 157 0.67 -16.22 2.09
C LYS A 157 0.90 -16.39 3.58
N ARG A 158 2.06 -16.94 3.95
CA ARG A 158 2.46 -17.13 5.36
C ARG A 158 2.46 -15.81 6.14
N GLU A 159 2.90 -14.72 5.51
CA GLU A 159 2.92 -13.37 6.10
C GLU A 159 1.53 -12.86 6.52
N HIS A 160 0.46 -13.31 5.84
CA HIS A 160 -0.90 -12.87 6.14
C HIS A 160 -1.48 -13.46 7.43
N GLN A 161 -0.88 -14.52 7.97
CA GLN A 161 -1.35 -15.14 9.22
C GLN A 161 -1.16 -14.25 10.45
N ALA A 162 -0.32 -13.21 10.35
CA ALA A 162 -0.07 -12.27 11.45
C ALA A 162 -1.16 -11.19 11.59
N ILE A 163 -2.03 -11.05 10.58
CA ILE A 163 -3.09 -10.03 10.53
C ILE A 163 -4.21 -10.41 11.49
N ARG A 164 -4.66 -9.44 12.28
CA ARG A 164 -5.76 -9.60 13.25
C ARG A 164 -6.83 -8.54 13.03
N VAL A 165 -8.04 -8.86 13.45
CA VAL A 165 -9.15 -7.90 13.54
C VAL A 165 -8.75 -6.80 14.52
N GLY A 166 -9.06 -5.54 14.17
CA GLY A 166 -8.66 -4.34 14.88
C GLY A 166 -7.26 -3.82 14.51
N ASP A 167 -6.52 -4.50 13.64
CA ASP A 167 -5.25 -3.96 13.16
C ASP A 167 -5.49 -2.72 12.28
N THR A 168 -4.65 -1.69 12.44
CA THR A 168 -4.66 -0.53 11.55
C THR A 168 -4.30 -0.93 10.13
N ALA A 169 -5.19 -0.62 9.20
CA ALA A 169 -5.04 -0.88 7.78
C ALA A 169 -5.04 0.44 7.00
N GLU A 170 -4.00 0.61 6.19
CA GLU A 170 -3.76 1.79 5.38
C GLU A 170 -3.80 1.42 3.90
N MET A 171 -4.42 2.25 3.08
CA MET A 171 -4.46 2.03 1.63
C MET A 171 -4.63 3.33 0.87
N LEU A 172 -4.42 3.27 -0.44
CA LEU A 172 -4.73 4.38 -1.34
C LEU A 172 -6.14 4.19 -1.90
N ALA A 173 -7.01 5.14 -1.62
CA ALA A 173 -8.36 5.23 -2.19
C ALA A 173 -8.33 6.18 -3.39
N LEU A 174 -8.88 5.76 -4.52
CA LEU A 174 -8.91 6.50 -5.78
C LEU A 174 -10.33 6.96 -6.09
N SER A 175 -10.46 8.18 -6.58
CA SER A 175 -11.75 8.75 -6.95
C SER A 175 -11.66 9.60 -8.22
N ASP A 176 -12.81 9.70 -8.90
CA ASP A 176 -13.03 10.68 -9.96
C ASP A 176 -13.55 12.02 -9.42
N ARG A 177 -13.87 12.09 -8.12
CA ARG A 177 -14.40 13.30 -7.47
C ARG A 177 -13.38 13.93 -6.50
N PRO A 178 -13.33 15.27 -6.41
CA PRO A 178 -12.38 15.97 -5.54
C PRO A 178 -12.68 15.79 -4.05
N ASP A 179 -13.94 15.57 -3.69
CA ASP A 179 -14.39 15.38 -2.32
C ASP A 179 -14.12 13.97 -1.78
N LEU A 180 -13.64 13.05 -2.64
CA LEU A 180 -13.46 11.63 -2.35
C LEU A 180 -14.72 10.93 -1.80
N GLY A 181 -15.91 11.55 -1.92
CA GLY A 181 -17.16 11.01 -1.36
C GLY A 181 -17.63 9.72 -2.05
N ARG A 182 -17.03 9.39 -3.21
CA ARG A 182 -17.17 8.09 -3.86
C ARG A 182 -15.79 7.52 -4.16
N ILE A 183 -15.40 6.47 -3.45
CA ILE A 183 -14.18 5.73 -3.76
C ILE A 183 -14.47 4.79 -4.93
N ALA A 184 -13.78 4.99 -6.04
CA ALA A 184 -13.93 4.21 -7.27
C ALA A 184 -13.04 2.96 -7.27
N LYS A 185 -11.88 3.03 -6.62
CA LYS A 185 -10.92 1.92 -6.56
C LYS A 185 -10.02 2.04 -5.35
N VAL A 186 -9.53 0.92 -4.84
CA VAL A 186 -8.50 0.87 -3.80
C VAL A 186 -7.25 0.13 -4.31
N SER A 187 -6.10 0.46 -3.74
CA SER A 187 -4.81 -0.17 -4.02
C SER A 187 -4.53 -1.38 -3.11
N ASP A 188 -3.26 -1.69 -2.88
CA ASP A 188 -2.78 -2.56 -1.82
C ASP A 188 -3.22 -2.07 -0.43
N ILE A 189 -3.48 -3.01 0.48
CA ILE A 189 -3.64 -2.76 1.92
C ILE A 189 -2.29 -2.98 2.60
N PHE A 190 -1.88 -2.03 3.42
CA PHE A 190 -0.75 -2.12 4.32
C PHE A 190 -1.25 -2.22 5.76
N VAL A 191 -0.90 -3.30 6.46
CA VAL A 191 -1.25 -3.50 7.87
C VAL A 191 -0.09 -3.03 8.74
N SER A 192 -0.17 -1.81 9.25
CA SER A 192 0.95 -1.08 9.84
C SER A 192 1.56 -1.78 11.06
N ARG A 193 0.73 -2.42 11.90
CA ARG A 193 1.19 -3.11 13.12
C ARG A 193 2.19 -4.24 12.83
N VAL A 194 1.97 -4.98 11.74
CA VAL A 194 2.78 -6.15 11.37
C VAL A 194 3.69 -5.90 10.17
N GLY A 195 3.56 -4.75 9.49
CA GLY A 195 4.32 -4.42 8.30
C GLY A 195 4.00 -5.32 7.10
N VAL A 196 2.79 -5.85 7.03
CA VAL A 196 2.39 -6.82 6.00
C VAL A 196 1.56 -6.14 4.92
N TRP A 197 1.86 -6.50 3.67
CA TRP A 197 1.15 -6.03 2.49
C TRP A 197 0.18 -7.09 1.98
N VAL A 198 -1.08 -6.69 1.79
CA VAL A 198 -2.16 -7.53 1.25
C VAL A 198 -2.55 -6.98 -0.11
N SER A 199 -2.08 -7.62 -1.17
CA SER A 199 -2.47 -7.32 -2.54
C SER A 199 -2.28 -8.51 -3.48
N ASP A 200 -3.12 -8.55 -4.52
CA ASP A 200 -3.00 -9.48 -5.63
C ASP A 200 -1.85 -9.06 -6.56
N TYR A 201 -1.63 -7.75 -6.67
CA TYR A 201 -0.60 -7.11 -7.49
C TYR A 201 -0.01 -5.91 -6.73
N PRO A 202 1.32 -5.72 -6.76
CA PRO A 202 1.97 -4.60 -6.06
C PRO A 202 1.76 -3.28 -6.80
N TYR A 203 0.64 -2.58 -6.59
CA TYR A 203 0.37 -1.30 -7.28
C TYR A 203 1.25 -0.17 -6.75
N LEU A 204 1.45 -0.15 -5.44
CA LEU A 204 2.16 0.92 -4.75
C LEU A 204 3.67 0.70 -4.71
N ARG A 205 4.41 1.82 -4.79
CA ARG A 205 5.79 1.91 -4.32
C ARG A 205 5.79 1.86 -2.79
N ARG A 206 5.98 0.65 -2.27
CA ARG A 206 5.88 0.34 -0.83
C ARG A 206 6.81 1.19 0.03
N ASP A 207 8.02 1.45 -0.48
CA ASP A 207 9.03 2.33 0.13
C ASP A 207 8.51 3.75 0.36
N GLU A 208 7.88 4.34 -0.64
CA GLU A 208 7.33 5.70 -0.56
C GLU A 208 6.03 5.74 0.24
N PHE A 209 5.21 4.71 0.13
CA PHE A 209 3.97 4.61 0.90
C PHE A 209 4.26 4.52 2.40
N GLU A 210 5.19 3.67 2.82
CA GLU A 210 5.61 3.55 4.21
C GLU A 210 6.24 4.85 4.73
N ALA A 211 6.89 5.65 3.87
CA ALA A 211 7.37 6.98 4.23
C ALA A 211 6.21 7.97 4.48
N VAL A 212 5.17 7.94 3.63
CA VAL A 212 3.96 8.77 3.81
C VAL A 212 3.19 8.35 5.06
N SER A 213 3.02 7.04 5.28
CA SER A 213 2.41 6.47 6.49
C SER A 213 3.07 6.97 7.76
N ARG A 214 4.41 6.88 7.84
CA ARG A 214 5.17 7.39 8.99
C ARG A 214 5.01 8.89 9.21
N GLN A 215 4.98 9.69 8.14
CA GLN A 215 4.76 11.14 8.25
C GLN A 215 3.39 11.46 8.82
N ILE A 216 2.33 10.77 8.39
CA ILE A 216 0.97 10.99 8.89
C ILE A 216 0.90 10.57 10.37
N ASN A 217 1.52 9.44 10.74
CA ASN A 217 1.58 8.97 12.13
C ASN A 217 2.39 9.89 13.07
N THR A 218 3.34 10.68 12.54
CA THR A 218 4.09 11.66 13.35
C THR A 218 3.36 13.01 13.49
N ILE A 219 2.38 13.29 12.61
CA ILE A 219 1.57 14.52 12.66
C ILE A 219 0.33 14.34 13.56
N GLU A 220 -0.13 13.10 13.78
CA GLU A 220 -0.98 12.79 14.94
C GLU A 220 -0.18 13.04 16.23
N PRO A 221 -0.73 13.75 17.22
CA PRO A 221 0.07 14.32 18.30
C PRO A 221 0.77 13.22 19.09
N GLU A 222 2.05 13.41 19.39
CA GLU A 222 2.54 13.01 20.71
C GLU A 222 1.51 13.53 21.70
N ASP A 223 0.78 12.61 22.32
CA ASP A 223 -0.06 12.90 23.48
C ASP A 223 0.69 13.88 24.39
N ASP A 224 0.10 15.06 24.53
CA ASP A 224 0.48 16.14 25.44
C ASP A 224 0.21 15.74 26.92
N TYR A 225 0.46 14.47 27.24
CA TYR A 225 0.48 13.90 28.59
C TYR A 225 1.92 13.56 29.01
N ARG A 226 2.93 14.30 28.52
CA ARG A 226 4.07 14.53 29.40
C ARG A 226 3.58 15.48 30.48
N GLU A 227 3.11 14.92 31.59
CA GLU A 227 3.06 15.66 32.86
C GLU A 227 4.36 16.47 32.92
N PRO A 228 4.29 17.82 33.04
CA PRO A 228 5.49 18.62 33.16
C PRO A 228 6.31 17.99 34.29
N PRO A 229 7.63 17.77 34.11
CA PRO A 229 8.42 17.11 35.12
C PRO A 229 8.18 17.88 36.42
N ARG A 230 7.51 17.23 37.39
CA ARG A 230 7.23 17.81 38.70
C ARG A 230 8.53 18.42 39.15
N SER A 231 8.57 19.75 39.15
CA SER A 231 9.76 20.46 39.56
C SER A 231 9.99 20.05 41.01
N LYS A 232 10.98 19.21 41.26
CA LYS A 232 11.50 18.91 42.60
C LYS A 232 12.25 20.14 43.11
N ARG A 233 11.56 21.27 43.16
CA ARG A 233 12.07 22.57 43.58
C ARG A 233 10.98 23.35 44.29
N ASN A 234 10.34 22.71 45.28
CA ASN A 234 9.91 23.38 46.52
C ASN A 234 9.40 22.41 47.60
N GLU A 235 9.99 21.20 47.70
CA GLU A 235 9.72 20.24 48.80
C GLU A 235 10.81 20.33 49.89
N ARG A 236 11.28 21.55 50.21
CA ARG A 236 12.17 21.83 51.34
C ARG A 236 11.85 23.18 51.99
N ARG A 237 10.57 23.53 52.14
CA ARG A 237 10.19 24.76 52.85
C ARG A 237 8.83 24.71 53.55
N TRP A 238 8.31 23.52 53.85
CA TRP A 238 7.02 23.37 54.55
C TRP A 238 7.04 22.38 55.71
N ASP A 239 8.20 21.83 56.07
CA ASP A 239 8.33 20.84 57.16
C ASP A 239 8.98 21.38 58.45
N GLU A 240 9.05 22.71 58.66
CA GLU A 240 9.72 23.27 59.84
C GLU A 240 8.92 24.31 60.66
N GLU A 241 7.62 24.50 60.43
CA GLU A 241 6.89 25.50 61.24
C GLU A 241 5.47 25.09 61.64
N TYR A 242 5.31 23.87 62.16
CA TYR A 242 4.16 23.54 63.02
C TYR A 242 4.55 22.54 64.11
N ASP A 243 5.32 23.00 65.09
CA ASP A 243 5.19 22.45 66.44
C ASP A 243 5.61 23.51 67.47
N GLU A 244 4.64 24.26 67.97
CA GLU A 244 4.54 24.68 69.38
C GLU A 244 3.27 25.54 69.60
N PRO A 245 2.36 25.16 70.51
CA PRO A 245 1.25 26.04 70.89
C PRO A 245 1.77 27.20 71.73
N ARG A 246 1.70 28.43 71.18
CA ARG A 246 2.07 29.65 71.92
C ARG A 246 1.21 29.81 73.18
N PRO A 247 1.79 30.09 74.35
CA PRO A 247 1.01 30.35 75.56
C PRO A 247 0.28 31.69 75.42
N ARG A 248 -1.03 31.71 75.76
CA ARG A 248 -1.84 32.94 75.82
C ARG A 248 -1.21 33.92 76.82
N LYS A 249 -0.52 34.95 76.32
CA LYS A 249 -0.08 36.08 77.13
C LYS A 249 -1.19 37.15 77.18
N ARG A 250 -1.57 37.48 78.41
CA ARG A 250 -2.57 38.48 78.80
C ARG A 250 -2.22 39.86 78.25
N ILE A 251 -3.23 40.61 77.82
CA ILE A 251 -3.13 42.01 77.38
C ILE A 251 -3.13 42.94 78.61
N PRO A 252 -2.15 43.85 78.75
CA PRO A 252 -2.31 45.06 79.55
C PRO A 252 -2.50 46.29 78.66
N LYS A 253 -3.40 47.17 79.12
CA LYS A 253 -3.79 48.46 78.56
C LYS A 253 -2.66 49.50 78.57
N SER A 254 -2.85 50.53 77.73
CA SER A 254 -2.13 51.84 77.63
C SER A 254 -0.99 51.84 76.60
N LYS A 255 -0.78 52.86 75.75
CA LYS A 255 -1.21 54.26 75.61
C LYS A 255 -1.47 54.52 74.11
N ARG A 256 -2.59 55.14 73.68
CA ARG A 256 -2.92 56.58 73.64
C ARG A 256 -1.97 57.46 72.80
N ARG A 257 -2.59 58.20 71.87
CA ARG A 257 -2.14 59.37 71.06
C ARG A 257 -1.30 59.04 69.82
N SER A 258 -1.77 59.32 68.60
CA SER A 258 -2.06 60.60 67.87
C SER A 258 -1.02 60.68 66.74
N SER A 259 -1.21 61.25 65.56
CA SER A 259 -2.14 62.24 65.02
C SER A 259 -2.03 62.18 63.49
N ASP A 260 -3.15 62.45 62.83
CA ASP A 260 -3.35 63.44 61.75
C ASP A 260 -2.54 63.46 60.44
N TRP A 261 -3.29 64.05 59.49
CA TRP A 261 -2.96 64.67 58.20
C TRP A 261 -2.95 63.68 57.02
N ASP A 262 -3.74 63.86 55.96
CA ASP A 262 -4.81 64.80 55.57
C ASP A 262 -5.63 64.10 54.48
#